data_AF-A0A7C6T9J3-F1
#
_entry.id   AF-A0A7C6T9J3-F1
#
_cell.length_a   1.000
_cell.length_b   1.000
_cell.length_c   1.000
_cell.angle_alpha   90.00
_cell.angle_beta   90.00
_cell.angle_gamma   90.00
#
_symmetry.space_group_name_H-M   'P 1'
#
loop_
_entity.id
_entity.type
_entity.pdbx_description
1 polymer ?
#
loop_
_entity_poly.entity_id
_entity_poly.type
_entity_poly.pdbx_seq_one_letter_code
_entity_poly.pdbx_strand_id
1 'polypeptide(L)' 'MRKHFFFLIAALAGGLMVPAAASQVADSDKDGLPDEVEERLGTDPRRPEVLEQVATFPATVKERPELDIVRV' A
#
# COMPACT_ATOMS: atom_id res chain seq x y z
N MET A 1 41.07 -34.12 14.59
CA MET A 1 41.04 -33.86 13.12
C MET A 1 40.14 -32.67 12.87
N ARG A 2 40.73 -31.46 12.85
CA ARG A 2 40.03 -30.19 12.62
C ARG A 2 40.26 -29.80 11.18
N LYS A 3 39.22 -29.89 10.35
CA LYS A 3 39.16 -29.18 9.06
C LYS A 3 37.71 -28.77 8.89
N HIS A 4 37.39 -27.65 9.54
CA HIS A 4 36.10 -26.98 9.38
C HIS A 4 36.07 -26.46 7.95
N PHE A 5 35.19 -27.08 7.18
CA PHE A 5 34.95 -26.79 5.78
C PHE A 5 34.35 -25.38 5.71
N PHE A 6 35.17 -24.41 5.32
CA PHE A 6 34.73 -23.08 4.95
C PHE A 6 33.84 -23.20 3.71
N PHE A 7 32.53 -23.09 3.90
CA PHE A 7 31.64 -22.72 2.80
C PHE A 7 31.19 -21.29 2.99
N LEU A 8 31.67 -20.45 2.06
CA LEU A 8 31.18 -19.11 1.78
C LEU A 8 29.65 -19.08 1.75
N ILE A 9 29.06 -18.37 2.69
CA ILE A 9 27.70 -17.83 2.56
C ILE A 9 27.84 -16.53 1.78
N ALA A 10 27.70 -16.62 0.45
CA ALA A 10 27.58 -15.45 -0.41
C ALA A 10 26.26 -14.76 -0.06
N ALA A 11 26.37 -13.62 0.64
CA ALA A 11 25.25 -12.78 1.03
C ALA A 11 24.54 -12.26 -0.22
N LEU A 12 23.43 -12.90 -0.54
CA LEU A 12 22.41 -12.46 -1.50
C LEU A 12 22.01 -11.03 -1.13
N ALA A 13 22.07 -10.14 -2.12
CA ALA A 13 21.68 -8.73 -2.04
C ALA A 13 20.21 -8.58 -1.63
N GLY A 14 19.94 -8.65 -0.32
CA GLY A 14 18.64 -8.37 0.27
C GLY A 14 18.48 -6.88 0.45
N GLY A 15 18.21 -6.15 -0.64
CA GLY A 15 17.57 -4.85 -0.54
C GLY A 15 16.22 -5.08 0.14
N LEU A 16 16.16 -4.81 1.45
CA LEU A 16 14.94 -4.94 2.23
C LEU A 16 13.94 -3.92 1.66
N MET A 17 13.05 -4.44 0.82
CA MET A 17 11.88 -3.75 0.33
C MET A 17 11.10 -3.25 1.55
N VAL A 18 11.13 -1.95 1.81
CA VAL A 18 10.27 -1.32 2.81
C VAL A 18 8.85 -1.57 2.32
N PRO A 19 7.99 -2.30 3.06
CA PRO A 19 6.59 -2.33 2.68
C PRO A 19 6.11 -0.89 2.84
N ALA A 20 5.66 -0.28 1.74
CA ALA A 20 4.79 0.86 1.83
C ALA A 20 3.58 0.34 2.62
N ALA A 21 3.56 0.63 3.92
CA ALA A 21 2.42 0.40 4.76
C ALA A 21 1.35 1.37 4.27
N ALA A 22 0.73 1.02 3.15
CA ALA A 22 -0.57 1.53 2.78
C ALA A 22 -1.42 1.25 4.00
N SER A 23 -1.77 2.30 4.73
CA SER A 23 -2.69 2.26 5.85
C SER A 23 -3.95 1.57 5.33
N GLN A 24 -4.05 0.26 5.54
CA GLN A 24 -5.23 -0.51 5.18
C GLN A 24 -6.26 -0.08 6.22
N VAL A 25 -7.04 0.94 5.88
CA VAL A 25 -8.21 1.29 6.69
C VAL A 25 -9.12 0.09 6.66
N ALA A 26 -9.66 -0.29 7.82
CA ALA A 26 -10.57 -1.42 7.91
C ALA A 26 -11.82 -1.12 7.06
N ASP A 27 -12.26 -2.13 6.33
CA ASP A 27 -13.47 -2.18 5.51
C ASP A 27 -14.05 -3.58 5.75
N SER A 28 -14.92 -3.65 6.75
CA SER A 28 -15.36 -4.87 7.41
C SER A 28 -16.34 -5.67 6.55
N ASP A 29 -17.12 -5.01 5.69
CA ASP A 29 -18.07 -5.65 4.77
C ASP A 29 -17.64 -5.61 3.29
N LYS A 30 -16.56 -4.89 2.97
CA LYS A 30 -15.91 -4.84 1.66
C LYS A 30 -16.75 -4.16 0.59
N ASP A 31 -17.56 -3.19 0.97
CA ASP A 31 -18.35 -2.40 0.04
C ASP A 31 -17.56 -1.22 -0.58
N GLY A 32 -16.37 -0.92 -0.04
CA GLY A 32 -15.47 0.13 -0.49
C GLY A 32 -15.50 1.42 0.36
N LEU A 33 -16.35 1.48 1.39
CA LEU A 33 -16.28 2.48 2.45
C LEU A 33 -15.41 1.95 3.61
N PRO A 34 -14.55 2.81 4.21
CA PRO A 34 -13.86 2.41 5.42
C PRO A 34 -14.75 2.50 6.67
N ASP A 35 -14.57 1.58 7.62
CA ASP A 35 -15.34 1.47 8.88
C ASP A 35 -15.45 2.81 9.63
N GLU A 36 -14.35 3.59 9.69
CA GLU A 36 -14.33 4.90 10.35
C GLU A 36 -15.25 5.92 9.66
N VAL A 37 -15.37 5.85 8.34
CA VAL A 37 -16.26 6.72 7.55
C VAL A 37 -17.70 6.34 7.82
N GLU A 38 -18.00 5.04 7.85
CA GLU A 38 -19.33 4.51 8.17
C GLU A 38 -19.79 4.89 9.58
N GLU A 39 -18.92 4.72 10.59
CA GLU A 39 -19.19 5.14 11.97
C GLU A 39 -19.50 6.65 12.05
N ARG A 40 -18.77 7.47 11.29
CA ARG A 40 -18.99 8.92 11.23
C ARG A 40 -20.29 9.30 10.50
N LEU A 41 -20.75 8.47 9.57
CA LEU A 41 -22.02 8.63 8.87
C LEU A 41 -23.21 8.05 9.65
N GLY A 42 -22.94 7.21 10.66
CA GLY A 42 -23.96 6.50 11.43
C GLY A 42 -24.54 5.29 10.70
N THR A 43 -23.79 4.70 9.76
CA THR A 43 -24.10 3.40 9.13
C THR A 43 -23.53 2.24 9.95
N ASP A 44 -23.71 1.00 9.49
CA ASP A 44 -23.26 -0.21 10.20
C ASP A 44 -22.06 -0.81 9.45
N PRO A 45 -20.83 -0.76 10.02
CA PRO A 45 -19.59 -1.23 9.37
C PRO A 45 -19.59 -2.70 8.90
N ARG A 46 -20.62 -3.47 9.26
CA ARG A 46 -20.74 -4.89 8.92
C ARG A 46 -21.85 -5.16 7.92
N ARG A 47 -22.46 -4.11 7.37
CA ARG A 47 -23.63 -4.23 6.50
C ARG A 47 -23.42 -3.40 5.23
N PRO A 48 -23.17 -4.07 4.10
CA PRO A 48 -22.74 -3.39 2.88
C PRO A 48 -23.81 -2.42 2.39
N GLU A 49 -23.39 -1.20 2.10
CA GLU A 49 -24.24 -0.21 1.47
C GLU A 49 -24.34 -0.44 -0.04
N VAL A 50 -25.52 -0.14 -0.57
CA VAL A 50 -25.72 -0.14 -2.02
C VAL A 50 -25.16 1.17 -2.56
N LEU A 51 -23.86 1.17 -2.87
CA LEU A 51 -23.19 2.28 -3.54
C LEU A 51 -23.38 2.16 -5.05
N GLU A 52 -24.05 3.13 -5.66
CA GLU A 52 -24.02 3.29 -7.11
C GLU A 52 -22.73 3.99 -7.51
N GLN A 53 -21.86 3.29 -8.23
CA GLN A 53 -20.61 3.86 -8.71
C GLN A 53 -20.88 4.89 -9.83
N VAL A 54 -21.00 6.17 -9.46
CA VAL A 54 -21.31 7.25 -10.42
C VAL A 54 -20.13 7.54 -11.37
N ALA A 55 -18.90 7.36 -10.91
CA ALA A 55 -17.69 7.54 -11.73
C ALA A 55 -16.50 6.77 -11.17
N THR A 56 -15.64 6.26 -12.07
CA THR A 56 -14.27 5.81 -11.74
C THR A 56 -13.30 6.82 -12.30
N PHE A 57 -12.55 7.50 -11.43
CA PHE A 57 -11.44 8.33 -11.86
C PHE A 57 -10.20 7.44 -11.94
N PRO A 58 -9.61 7.24 -13.13
CA PRO A 58 -8.33 6.55 -13.20
C PRO A 58 -7.32 7.35 -12.38
N ALA A 59 -6.54 6.66 -11.56
CA ALA A 59 -5.39 7.25 -10.90
C ALA A 59 -4.43 7.71 -12.01
N THR A 60 -4.56 8.96 -12.45
CA THR A 60 -3.64 9.56 -13.38
C THR A 60 -2.33 9.67 -12.64
N VAL A 61 -1.42 8.73 -12.90
CA VAL A 61 -0.01 8.90 -12.58
C VAL A 61 0.44 10.06 -13.45
N LYS A 62 0.24 11.29 -12.95
CA LYS A 62 0.81 12.48 -13.54
C LYS A 62 2.31 12.23 -13.47
N GLU A 63 2.92 12.00 -14.64
CA GLU A 63 4.37 11.92 -14.80
C GLU A 63 4.97 12.96 -13.85
N ARG A 64 5.77 12.50 -12.88
CA ARG A 64 6.45 13.43 -11.99
C ARG A 64 7.30 14.27 -12.94
N PRO A 65 7.06 15.59 -13.11
CA PRO A 65 8.09 16.39 -13.76
C PRO A 65 9.30 16.23 -12.85
N GLU A 66 10.31 15.52 -13.33
CA GLU A 66 11.63 15.52 -12.73
C GLU A 66 11.92 16.99 -12.48
N LEU A 67 12.04 17.38 -11.20
CA LEU A 67 12.35 18.75 -10.85
C LEU A 67 13.69 19.04 -11.50
N ASP A 68 13.66 19.62 -12.70
CA ASP A 68 14.82 20.12 -13.40
C ASP A 68 15.19 21.41 -12.66
N ILE A 69 15.78 21.21 -11.49
CA ILE A 69 16.46 22.27 -10.74
C ILE A 69 17.59 22.71 -11.65
N VAL A 70 17.27 23.68 -12.51
CA VAL A 70 18.24 24.48 -13.25
C VAL A 70 19.26 24.92 -12.23
N ARG A 71 20.45 24.30 -12.27
CA ARG A 71 21.60 24.77 -11.52
C ARG A 71 21.98 26.10 -12.18
N VAL A 72 21.55 27.19 -11.55
CA VAL A 72 22.03 28.54 -11.82
C VAL A 72 23.43 28.70 -11.25
#